data_AF-A0A7G2D6F4-F1
#
_entry.id   AF-A0A7G2D6F4-F1
#
_cell.length_a   1.000
_cell.length_b   1.000
_cell.length_c   1.000
_cell.angle_alpha   90.00
_cell.angle_beta   90.00
_cell.angle_gamma   90.00
#
_symmetry.space_group_name_H-M   'P 1'
#
loop_
_entity.id
_entity.type
_entity.pdbx_description
1 polymer ?
#
loop_
_entity_poly.entity_id
_entity_poly.type
_entity_poly.pdbx_seq_one_letter_code
_entity_poly.pdbx_strand_id
1 'polypeptide(L)'
;MISDEYNVRLSKAAVIRWSKGTHSPFNRIRAISMEPSPELSYIIGVYLGDGSIHMKGNGRYVVKLKVIDREFAEAFANALDKLGIRATMGFERDSTRVDRFYVEGSNKTLFQLLSGPRERLFSLAGEYPAEFLRGFFDSEGFPTISAGKTFTVQVAAVNSDLVVLEFVRKLLEALGMISKISRLYSKGHRVVIRGGEYSSNVDMFILRISRFGDVMRFAKEIGFTAGRKEAKLRRAIELKLDYPNRKAVSLWHEEYEKGSRGYVIRANLFKPPLNSQREGAAGGSWPSPGGVWYGKDTREKEG
;
A
#
# COMPACT_ATOMS: atom_id res chain seq x y z
N MET A 1 22.57 31.39 -26.23
CA MET A 1 22.34 30.20 -27.10
C MET A 1 21.75 29.10 -26.20
N ILE A 2 20.83 28.23 -26.65
CA ILE A 2 20.18 27.21 -25.79
C ILE A 2 21.21 26.37 -24.99
N SER A 3 22.40 26.15 -25.55
CA SER A 3 23.51 25.48 -24.87
C SER A 3 24.02 26.18 -23.61
N ASP A 4 24.00 27.51 -23.61
CA ASP A 4 24.51 28.34 -22.51
C ASP A 4 23.44 28.51 -21.43
N GLU A 5 22.17 28.53 -21.85
CA GLU A 5 21.01 28.65 -20.97
C GLU A 5 20.76 27.36 -20.17
N TYR A 6 20.95 26.19 -20.78
CA TYR A 6 20.71 24.89 -20.13
C TYR A 6 21.99 24.13 -19.77
N ASN A 7 23.17 24.70 -20.03
CA ASN A 7 24.48 24.06 -19.83
C ASN A 7 24.58 22.65 -20.48
N VAL A 8 24.05 22.51 -21.69
CA VAL A 8 24.04 21.24 -22.43
C VAL A 8 24.88 21.35 -23.70
N ARG A 9 25.86 20.45 -23.86
CA ARG A 9 26.59 20.26 -25.12
C ARG A 9 25.89 19.20 -25.99
N LEU A 10 25.26 19.65 -27.07
CA LEU A 10 24.68 18.78 -28.09
C LEU A 10 25.64 18.63 -29.27
N SER A 11 25.87 17.40 -29.74
CA SER A 11 26.70 17.19 -30.92
C SER A 11 25.97 17.67 -32.18
N LYS A 12 26.72 18.25 -33.12
CA LYS A 12 26.19 18.67 -34.44
C LYS A 12 25.44 17.53 -35.14
N ALA A 13 25.94 16.30 -35.02
CA ALA A 13 25.31 15.10 -35.58
C ALA A 13 23.96 14.76 -34.89
N ALA A 14 23.80 15.02 -33.59
CA ALA A 14 22.51 14.84 -32.91
C ALA A 14 21.48 15.87 -33.40
N VAL A 15 21.87 17.14 -33.50
CA VAL A 15 21.00 18.23 -33.99
C VAL A 15 20.57 17.98 -35.44
N ILE A 16 21.49 17.58 -36.33
CA ILE A 16 21.17 17.25 -37.72
C ILE A 16 20.16 16.08 -37.80
N ARG A 17 20.34 15.03 -36.99
CA ARG A 17 19.43 13.88 -36.98
C ARG A 17 18.04 14.24 -36.44
N TRP A 18 17.95 15.13 -35.47
CA TRP A 18 16.69 15.68 -34.99
C TRP A 18 16.00 16.56 -36.04
N SER A 19 16.75 17.46 -36.68
CA SER A 19 16.23 18.35 -37.73
C SER A 19 15.76 17.60 -38.98
N LYS A 20 16.43 16.50 -39.34
CA LYS A 20 16.04 15.61 -40.46
C LYS A 20 14.90 14.65 -40.12
N GLY A 21 14.39 14.65 -38.88
CA GLY A 21 13.36 13.71 -38.42
C GLY A 21 13.80 12.24 -38.35
N THR A 22 15.09 11.94 -38.59
CA THR A 22 15.61 10.56 -38.55
C THR A 22 15.77 10.04 -37.13
N HIS A 23 15.89 10.93 -36.16
CA HIS A 23 15.79 10.62 -34.74
C HIS A 23 14.93 11.67 -34.06
N SER A 24 14.02 11.27 -33.17
CA SER A 24 13.42 12.20 -32.21
C SER A 24 14.25 12.20 -30.93
N PRO A 25 14.49 13.38 -30.29
CA PRO A 25 15.01 13.42 -28.92
C PRO A 25 14.12 12.65 -27.93
N PHE A 26 12.85 12.42 -28.30
CA PHE A 26 11.85 11.70 -27.52
C PHE A 26 11.66 10.23 -27.96
N ASN A 27 12.27 9.76 -29.07
CA ASN A 27 12.03 8.41 -29.63
C ASN A 27 12.37 7.24 -28.69
N ARG A 28 13.12 7.48 -27.61
CA ARG A 28 13.47 6.46 -26.60
C ARG A 28 12.77 6.64 -25.27
N ILE A 29 12.00 7.72 -25.09
CA ILE A 29 11.27 7.99 -23.85
C ILE A 29 9.81 7.64 -24.13
N ARG A 30 9.34 6.51 -23.61
CA ARG A 30 7.90 6.24 -23.53
C ARG A 30 7.31 7.21 -22.53
N ALA A 31 6.85 8.36 -23.01
CA ALA A 31 6.17 9.33 -22.16
C ALA A 31 4.87 8.70 -21.64
N ILE A 32 4.66 8.80 -20.33
CA ILE A 32 3.35 8.54 -19.73
C ILE A 32 2.57 9.86 -19.66
N SER A 33 1.25 9.77 -19.61
CA SER A 33 0.45 10.93 -19.24
C SER A 33 0.87 11.43 -17.86
N MET A 34 1.09 12.73 -17.73
CA MET A 34 1.32 13.40 -16.44
C MET A 34 0.05 14.05 -15.90
N GLU A 35 -1.10 13.75 -16.50
CA GLU A 35 -2.40 14.18 -16.00
C GLU A 35 -2.77 13.37 -14.75
N PRO A 36 -3.52 13.98 -13.80
CA PRO A 36 -4.06 13.26 -12.67
C PRO A 36 -4.86 12.03 -13.12
N SER A 37 -4.58 10.87 -12.52
CA SER A 37 -5.31 9.62 -12.76
C SER A 37 -5.33 8.76 -11.50
N PRO A 38 -6.32 7.85 -11.35
CA PRO A 38 -6.39 6.93 -10.22
C PRO A 38 -5.09 6.14 -10.03
N GLU A 39 -4.53 5.61 -11.13
CA GLU A 39 -3.31 4.81 -11.13
C GLU A 39 -2.08 5.62 -10.72
N LEU A 40 -1.96 6.86 -11.21
CA LEU A 40 -0.85 7.73 -10.85
C LEU A 40 -0.91 8.11 -9.36
N SER A 41 -2.10 8.44 -8.85
CA SER A 41 -2.28 8.76 -7.42
C SER A 41 -1.97 7.57 -6.53
N TYR A 42 -2.41 6.37 -6.90
CA TYR A 42 -2.02 5.13 -6.21
C TYR A 42 -0.50 4.94 -6.18
N ILE A 43 0.18 5.08 -7.33
CA ILE A 43 1.64 4.94 -7.42
C ILE A 43 2.37 6.00 -6.58
N ILE A 44 1.89 7.23 -6.53
CA ILE A 44 2.45 8.29 -5.67
C ILE A 44 2.28 7.91 -4.20
N GLY A 45 1.12 7.39 -3.80
CA GLY A 45 0.87 6.87 -2.44
C GLY A 45 1.85 5.77 -2.04
N VAL A 46 2.05 4.80 -2.94
CA VAL A 46 3.04 3.73 -2.76
C VAL A 46 4.47 4.30 -2.68
N TYR A 47 4.83 5.24 -3.55
CA TYR A 47 6.16 5.86 -3.58
C TYR A 47 6.49 6.61 -2.28
N LEU A 48 5.51 7.27 -1.67
CA LEU A 48 5.70 7.97 -0.39
C LEU A 48 5.67 7.05 0.84
N GLY A 49 5.44 5.75 0.64
CA GLY A 49 5.56 4.70 1.65
C GLY A 49 6.71 3.74 1.34
N ASP A 50 6.40 2.54 0.84
CA ASP A 50 7.36 1.45 0.61
C ASP A 50 8.05 1.48 -0.77
N GLY A 51 7.56 2.32 -1.68
CA GLY A 51 8.09 2.45 -3.03
C GLY A 51 9.45 3.12 -3.07
N SER A 52 10.25 2.77 -4.08
CA SER A 52 11.59 3.34 -4.26
C SER A 52 11.90 3.58 -5.73
N ILE A 53 12.76 4.56 -6.00
CA ILE A 53 13.23 4.88 -7.36
C ILE A 53 14.75 4.76 -7.44
N HIS A 54 15.25 4.23 -8.55
CA HIS A 54 16.68 3.98 -8.77
C HIS A 54 17.07 4.28 -10.21
N MET A 55 18.21 4.93 -10.41
CA MET A 55 18.87 4.98 -11.71
C MET A 55 19.92 3.87 -11.77
N LYS A 56 19.69 2.82 -12.58
CA LYS A 56 20.63 1.71 -12.75
C LYS A 56 21.77 2.13 -13.69
N GLY A 57 22.97 1.57 -13.51
CA GLY A 57 24.16 1.88 -14.31
C GLY A 57 24.03 1.62 -15.81
N ASN A 58 23.04 0.81 -16.23
CA ASN A 58 22.67 0.61 -17.63
C ASN A 58 21.72 1.68 -18.20
N GLY A 59 21.53 2.80 -17.49
CA GLY A 59 20.68 3.91 -17.91
C GLY A 59 19.17 3.70 -17.71
N ARG A 60 18.76 2.63 -17.01
CA ARG A 60 17.35 2.38 -16.68
C ARG A 60 16.91 3.19 -15.47
N TYR A 61 15.79 3.88 -15.60
CA TYR A 61 15.11 4.59 -14.50
C TYR A 61 14.03 3.68 -13.96
N VAL A 62 14.24 3.11 -12.77
CA VAL A 62 13.41 2.06 -12.20
C VAL A 62 12.58 2.61 -11.05
N VAL A 63 11.30 2.26 -11.05
CA VAL A 63 10.41 2.37 -9.89
C VAL A 63 10.18 0.95 -9.36
N LYS A 64 10.35 0.76 -8.06
CA LYS A 64 10.40 -0.56 -7.43
C LYS A 64 9.60 -0.60 -6.13
N LEU A 65 8.87 -1.69 -5.94
CA LEU A 65 8.21 -2.07 -4.69
C LEU A 65 8.73 -3.44 -4.23
N LYS A 66 8.94 -3.64 -2.91
CA LYS A 66 9.29 -4.92 -2.30
C LYS A 66 8.42 -5.16 -1.06
N VAL A 67 7.49 -6.12 -1.11
CA VAL A 67 6.46 -6.33 -0.07
C VAL A 67 6.20 -7.81 0.19
N ILE A 68 5.62 -8.14 1.34
CA ILE A 68 5.26 -9.52 1.68
C ILE A 68 3.89 -9.94 1.11
N ASP A 69 2.99 -8.97 0.95
CA ASP A 69 1.62 -9.20 0.52
C ASP A 69 1.57 -9.20 -1.03
N ARG A 70 1.22 -10.35 -1.62
CA ARG A 70 1.25 -10.57 -3.08
C ARG A 70 0.23 -9.68 -3.80
N GLU A 71 -0.96 -9.54 -3.23
CA GLU A 71 -2.05 -8.74 -3.79
C GLU A 71 -1.65 -7.27 -3.91
N PHE A 72 -0.89 -6.77 -2.94
CA PHE A 72 -0.34 -5.42 -3.00
C PHE A 72 0.70 -5.28 -4.13
N ALA A 73 1.59 -6.26 -4.29
CA ALA A 73 2.51 -6.29 -5.42
C ALA A 73 1.76 -6.31 -6.77
N GLU A 74 0.75 -7.16 -6.92
CA GLU A 74 -0.04 -7.27 -8.14
C GLU A 74 -0.81 -5.98 -8.47
N ALA A 75 -1.40 -5.31 -7.46
CA ALA A 75 -2.07 -4.03 -7.67
C ALA A 75 -1.11 -2.94 -8.12
N PHE A 76 0.09 -2.89 -7.56
CA PHE A 76 1.12 -1.94 -8.01
C PHE A 76 1.61 -2.25 -9.43
N ALA A 77 1.80 -3.53 -9.79
CA ALA A 77 2.14 -3.92 -11.16
C ALA A 77 1.04 -3.51 -12.15
N ASN A 78 -0.22 -3.75 -11.81
CA ASN A 78 -1.37 -3.38 -12.63
C ASN A 78 -1.47 -1.84 -12.81
N ALA A 79 -1.23 -1.06 -11.75
CA ALA A 79 -1.22 0.39 -11.84
C ALA A 79 -0.12 0.89 -12.80
N LEU A 80 1.08 0.30 -12.76
CA LEU A 80 2.16 0.60 -13.70
C LEU A 80 1.76 0.23 -15.15
N ASP A 81 1.21 -0.96 -15.35
CA ASP A 81 0.82 -1.45 -16.68
C ASP A 81 -0.27 -0.57 -17.31
N LYS A 82 -1.24 -0.11 -16.53
CA LYS A 82 -2.27 0.84 -16.97
C LYS A 82 -1.72 2.23 -17.32
N LEU A 83 -0.62 2.66 -16.70
CA LEU A 83 0.13 3.85 -17.15
C LEU A 83 0.98 3.57 -18.41
N GLY A 84 0.91 2.38 -19.00
CA GLY A 84 1.71 1.97 -20.15
C GLY A 84 3.15 1.58 -19.80
N ILE A 85 3.45 1.36 -18.52
CA ILE A 85 4.76 0.95 -18.03
C ILE A 85 4.73 -0.55 -17.76
N ARG A 86 5.37 -1.32 -18.64
CA ARG A 86 5.51 -2.76 -18.45
C ARG A 86 6.21 -3.07 -17.13
N ALA A 87 5.48 -3.69 -16.20
CA ALA A 87 5.99 -4.15 -14.93
C ALA A 87 6.61 -5.55 -15.04
N THR A 88 7.60 -5.84 -14.21
CA THR A 88 8.10 -7.19 -13.94
C THR A 88 7.86 -7.50 -12.48
N MET A 89 7.16 -8.60 -12.20
CA MET A 89 6.95 -9.10 -10.85
C MET A 89 7.78 -10.37 -10.63
N GLY A 90 8.31 -10.54 -9.42
CA GLY A 90 9.00 -11.76 -9.02
C GLY A 90 8.95 -11.97 -7.51
N PHE A 91 9.59 -13.04 -7.07
CA PHE A 91 9.69 -13.41 -5.66
C PHE A 91 11.16 -13.58 -5.28
N GLU A 92 11.57 -12.90 -4.22
CA GLU A 92 12.92 -12.89 -3.69
C GLU A 92 12.94 -13.64 -2.36
N ARG A 93 13.69 -14.75 -2.32
CA ARG A 93 13.98 -15.48 -1.08
C ARG A 93 15.16 -14.80 -0.38
N ASP A 94 15.00 -14.49 0.89
CA ASP A 94 16.03 -13.80 1.67
C ASP A 94 16.28 -14.54 2.97
N SER A 95 17.46 -15.17 3.09
CA SER A 95 17.84 -15.93 4.29
C SER A 95 18.00 -15.06 5.54
N THR A 96 18.16 -13.75 5.37
CA THR A 96 18.34 -12.78 6.46
C THR A 96 17.08 -11.98 6.76
N ARG A 97 16.09 -12.00 5.85
CA ARG A 97 14.85 -11.26 5.94
C ARG A 97 13.65 -12.20 5.81
N VAL A 98 12.48 -11.61 5.65
CA VAL A 98 11.30 -12.34 5.20
C VAL A 98 11.33 -12.35 3.68
N ASP A 99 10.91 -13.46 3.08
CA ASP A 99 10.72 -13.55 1.64
C ASP A 99 9.71 -12.50 1.17
N ARG A 100 9.94 -11.92 0.00
CA ARG A 100 9.16 -10.79 -0.50
C ARG A 100 8.88 -10.92 -1.98
N PHE A 101 7.70 -10.50 -2.38
CA PHE A 101 7.41 -10.14 -3.75
C PHE A 101 8.11 -8.83 -4.09
N TYR A 102 8.56 -8.70 -5.33
CA TYR A 102 9.03 -7.44 -5.86
C TYR A 102 8.35 -7.13 -7.19
N VAL A 103 8.17 -5.84 -7.44
CA VAL A 103 7.72 -5.31 -8.72
C VAL A 103 8.70 -4.24 -9.17
N GLU A 104 9.12 -4.29 -10.43
CA GLU A 104 9.95 -3.28 -11.06
C GLU A 104 9.30 -2.82 -12.38
N GLY A 105 9.06 -1.52 -12.50
CA GLY A 105 8.76 -0.85 -13.77
C GLY A 105 9.91 0.08 -14.15
N SER A 106 10.17 0.28 -15.45
CA SER A 106 11.19 1.23 -15.89
C SER A 106 10.62 2.31 -16.79
N ASN A 107 10.67 3.55 -16.32
CA ASN A 107 10.20 4.70 -17.07
C ASN A 107 10.90 5.98 -16.59
N LYS A 108 11.51 6.73 -17.51
CA LYS A 108 12.24 7.97 -17.19
C LYS A 108 11.31 9.09 -16.74
N THR A 109 10.16 9.22 -17.39
CA THR A 109 9.17 10.27 -17.12
C THR A 109 8.57 10.11 -15.73
N LEU A 110 8.14 8.90 -15.36
CA LEU A 110 7.65 8.60 -14.02
C LEU A 110 8.74 8.82 -12.97
N PHE A 111 9.97 8.34 -13.23
CA PHE A 111 11.10 8.58 -12.32
C PHE A 111 11.32 10.08 -12.06
N GLN A 112 11.36 10.89 -13.12
CA GLN A 112 11.55 12.33 -13.00
C GLN A 112 10.43 12.99 -12.22
N LEU A 113 9.17 12.59 -12.46
CA LEU A 113 8.02 13.06 -11.70
C LEU A 113 8.18 12.74 -10.20
N LEU A 114 8.42 11.47 -9.86
CA LEU A 114 8.56 11.03 -8.47
C LEU A 114 9.77 11.64 -7.76
N SER A 115 10.87 11.88 -8.48
CA SER A 115 12.05 12.59 -7.95
C SER A 115 11.89 14.11 -7.86
N GLY A 116 10.78 14.64 -8.39
CA GLY A 116 10.54 16.07 -8.50
C GLY A 116 9.98 16.72 -7.23
N PRO A 117 9.49 17.96 -7.34
CA PRO A 117 8.91 18.69 -6.21
C PRO A 117 7.67 18.00 -5.63
N ARG A 118 7.59 17.98 -4.30
CA ARG A 118 6.49 17.31 -3.57
C ARG A 118 5.14 17.97 -3.82
N GLU A 119 5.13 19.27 -4.03
CA GLU A 119 3.93 20.05 -4.31
C GLU A 119 3.24 19.52 -5.59
N ARG A 120 4.04 19.14 -6.59
CA ARG A 120 3.50 18.53 -7.81
C ARG A 120 2.92 17.15 -7.54
N LEU A 121 3.59 16.33 -6.72
CA LEU A 121 3.06 15.02 -6.34
C LEU A 121 1.75 15.14 -5.57
N PHE A 122 1.69 16.05 -4.59
CA PHE A 122 0.48 16.28 -3.79
C PHE A 122 -0.67 16.83 -4.61
N SER A 123 -0.39 17.74 -5.56
CA SER A 123 -1.40 18.25 -6.49
C SER A 123 -1.99 17.13 -7.35
N LEU A 124 -1.17 16.26 -7.92
CA LEU A 124 -1.65 15.14 -8.74
C LEU A 124 -2.41 14.10 -7.91
N ALA A 125 -1.86 13.74 -6.75
CA ALA A 125 -2.44 12.77 -5.84
C ALA A 125 -3.79 13.22 -5.28
N GLY A 126 -3.93 14.53 -4.99
CA GLY A 126 -5.12 15.11 -4.37
C GLY A 126 -6.38 15.02 -5.21
N GLU A 127 -6.27 14.88 -6.54
CA GLU A 127 -7.41 14.71 -7.45
C GLU A 127 -8.08 13.32 -7.31
N TYR A 128 -7.32 12.32 -6.84
CA TYR A 128 -7.81 10.95 -6.62
C TYR A 128 -7.42 10.50 -5.20
N PRO A 129 -8.05 11.08 -4.16
CA PRO A 129 -7.64 10.92 -2.78
C PRO A 129 -7.75 9.47 -2.30
N ALA A 130 -8.81 8.75 -2.70
CA ALA A 130 -9.03 7.37 -2.26
C ALA A 130 -7.92 6.43 -2.75
N GLU A 131 -7.47 6.59 -4.00
CA GLU A 131 -6.41 5.79 -4.60
C GLU A 131 -5.04 6.12 -4.02
N PHE A 132 -4.73 7.41 -3.83
CA PHE A 132 -3.53 7.82 -3.12
C PHE A 132 -3.50 7.21 -1.71
N LEU A 133 -4.58 7.37 -0.96
CA LEU A 133 -4.68 6.85 0.41
C LEU A 133 -4.56 5.33 0.42
N ARG A 134 -5.19 4.60 -0.52
CA ARG A 134 -5.04 3.15 -0.62
C ARG A 134 -3.58 2.75 -0.81
N GLY A 135 -2.87 3.37 -1.75
CA GLY A 135 -1.44 3.12 -1.98
C GLY A 135 -0.59 3.38 -0.74
N PHE A 136 -0.85 4.50 -0.05
CA PHE A 136 -0.13 4.87 1.16
C PHE A 136 -0.42 3.91 2.34
N PHE A 137 -1.69 3.55 2.57
CA PHE A 137 -2.07 2.62 3.64
C PHE A 137 -1.67 1.17 3.34
N ASP A 138 -1.60 0.75 2.08
CA ASP A 138 -1.01 -0.54 1.72
C ASP A 138 0.46 -0.63 2.13
N SER A 139 1.21 0.47 2.02
CA SER A 139 2.58 0.58 2.53
C SER A 139 2.63 0.70 4.05
N GLU A 140 2.17 1.82 4.59
CA GLU A 140 2.44 2.23 5.98
C GLU A 140 1.33 1.86 6.96
N GLY A 141 0.17 1.48 6.43
CA GLY A 141 -1.06 1.30 7.16
C GLY A 141 -1.23 -0.07 7.78
N PHE A 142 -1.95 -0.14 8.91
CA PHE A 142 -2.33 -1.38 9.56
C PHE A 142 -3.57 -1.22 10.47
N PRO A 143 -4.40 -2.27 10.60
CA PRO A 143 -5.44 -2.33 11.62
C PRO A 143 -4.84 -2.42 13.03
N THR A 144 -5.32 -1.58 13.94
CA THR A 144 -4.98 -1.60 15.37
C THR A 144 -6.20 -2.05 16.17
N ILE A 145 -6.09 -3.20 16.83
CA ILE A 145 -7.18 -3.79 17.64
C ILE A 145 -6.74 -3.81 19.09
N SER A 146 -7.57 -3.25 19.98
CA SER A 146 -7.47 -3.47 21.42
C SER A 146 -8.58 -4.40 21.86
N ALA A 147 -8.22 -5.56 22.43
CA ALA A 147 -9.15 -6.56 22.93
C ALA A 147 -8.85 -6.86 24.40
N GLY A 148 -9.20 -5.90 25.26
CA GLY A 148 -8.99 -5.96 26.71
C GLY A 148 -10.31 -5.84 27.46
N LYS A 149 -10.45 -4.82 28.31
CA LYS A 149 -11.73 -4.47 28.95
C LYS A 149 -12.79 -4.05 27.91
N THR A 150 -12.34 -3.42 26.84
CA THR A 150 -13.17 -3.01 25.70
C THR A 150 -12.62 -3.61 24.41
N PHE A 151 -13.47 -3.67 23.39
CA PHE A 151 -13.09 -4.02 22.03
C PHE A 151 -13.03 -2.75 21.20
N THR A 152 -11.84 -2.30 20.80
CA THR A 152 -11.66 -1.10 19.97
C THR A 152 -10.97 -1.46 18.66
N VAL A 153 -11.47 -0.87 17.57
CA VAL A 153 -10.97 -1.07 16.21
C VAL A 153 -10.53 0.28 15.69
N GLN A 154 -9.31 0.36 15.18
CA GLN A 154 -8.70 1.57 14.65
C GLN A 154 -7.90 1.23 13.40
N VAL A 155 -7.65 2.22 12.56
CA VAL A 155 -6.69 2.14 11.47
C VAL A 155 -5.57 3.12 11.76
N ALA A 156 -4.33 2.71 11.56
CA ALA A 156 -3.17 3.56 11.78
C ALA A 156 -2.19 3.47 10.61
N ALA A 157 -1.40 4.50 10.41
CA ALA A 157 -0.23 4.49 9.54
C ALA A 157 0.95 5.16 10.25
N VAL A 158 2.15 4.66 10.04
CA VAL A 158 3.37 5.14 10.69
C VAL A 158 4.33 5.66 9.62
N ASN A 159 4.89 6.85 9.79
CA ASN A 159 5.88 7.38 8.87
C ASN A 159 6.76 8.43 9.59
N SER A 160 8.00 8.58 9.18
CA SER A 160 8.91 9.62 9.72
C SER A 160 8.69 10.98 9.07
N ASP A 161 8.06 11.02 7.89
CA ASP A 161 7.77 12.24 7.15
C ASP A 161 6.44 12.86 7.59
N LEU A 162 6.53 13.88 8.45
CA LEU A 162 5.36 14.58 8.97
C LEU A 162 4.60 15.35 7.88
N VAL A 163 5.28 15.81 6.82
CA VAL A 163 4.63 16.54 5.71
C VAL A 163 3.74 15.59 4.92
N VAL A 164 4.20 14.36 4.69
CA VAL A 164 3.38 13.32 4.05
C VAL A 164 2.18 12.95 4.93
N LEU A 165 2.37 12.77 6.24
CA LEU A 165 1.24 12.46 7.15
C LEU A 165 0.22 13.60 7.23
N GLU A 166 0.66 14.85 7.19
CA GLU A 166 -0.23 16.01 7.14
C GLU A 166 -1.05 16.02 5.84
N PHE A 167 -0.44 15.69 4.70
CA PHE A 167 -1.15 15.53 3.45
C PHE A 167 -2.19 14.39 3.52
N VAL A 168 -1.80 13.22 4.04
CA VAL A 168 -2.72 12.09 4.28
C VAL A 168 -3.89 12.49 5.16
N ARG A 169 -3.64 13.25 6.25
CA ARG A 169 -4.72 13.76 7.12
C ARG A 169 -5.70 14.63 6.35
N LYS A 170 -5.22 15.58 5.54
CA LYS A 170 -6.07 16.47 4.74
C LYS A 170 -6.94 15.70 3.75
N LEU A 171 -6.40 14.67 3.09
CA LEU A 171 -7.18 13.84 2.18
C LEU A 171 -8.23 12.99 2.91
N LEU A 172 -7.90 12.46 4.10
CA LEU A 172 -8.89 11.79 4.95
C LEU A 172 -10.01 12.75 5.37
N GLU A 173 -9.68 13.98 5.76
CA GLU A 173 -10.66 15.01 6.10
C GLU A 173 -11.56 15.37 4.92
N ALA A 174 -11.01 15.46 3.70
CA ALA A 174 -11.76 15.69 2.47
C ALA A 174 -12.76 14.55 2.17
N LEU A 175 -12.44 13.32 2.59
CA LEU A 175 -13.34 12.16 2.54
C LEU A 175 -14.24 12.03 3.79
N GLY A 176 -14.27 13.04 4.65
CA GLY A 176 -15.13 13.07 5.84
C GLY A 176 -14.67 12.13 6.97
N MET A 177 -13.38 11.82 7.06
CA MET A 177 -12.77 11.01 8.12
C MET A 177 -11.84 11.83 9.00
N ILE A 178 -12.02 11.75 10.31
CA ILE A 178 -11.15 12.46 11.26
C ILE A 178 -10.01 11.55 11.70
N SER A 179 -8.80 12.06 11.58
CA SER A 179 -7.59 11.37 12.03
C SER A 179 -6.73 12.26 12.93
N LYS A 180 -5.92 11.64 13.78
CA LYS A 180 -4.99 12.32 14.68
C LYS A 180 -3.56 11.88 14.41
N ILE A 181 -2.67 12.85 14.23
CA ILE A 181 -1.22 12.62 14.18
C ILE A 181 -0.64 12.81 15.58
N SER A 182 0.30 11.95 15.96
CA SER A 182 1.06 12.04 17.20
C SER A 182 2.46 11.48 16.99
N ARG A 183 3.43 11.93 17.78
CA ARG A 183 4.77 11.32 17.78
C ARG A 183 4.69 9.94 18.45
N LEU A 184 5.18 8.92 17.75
CA LEU A 184 5.27 7.56 18.25
C LEU A 184 6.51 7.39 19.13
N TYR A 185 7.67 7.80 18.62
CA TYR A 185 8.92 7.89 19.38
C TYR A 185 9.84 8.94 18.76
N SER A 186 10.79 9.42 19.56
CA SER A 186 11.79 10.40 19.12
C SER A 186 13.06 9.72 18.58
N LYS A 187 13.86 10.47 17.83
CA LYS A 187 15.25 10.12 17.49
C LYS A 187 16.01 9.68 18.75
N GLY A 188 16.78 8.61 18.61
CA GLY A 188 17.51 7.96 19.70
C GLY A 188 16.72 6.85 20.40
N HIS A 189 15.44 6.67 20.10
CA HIS A 189 14.65 5.56 20.63
C HIS A 189 15.28 4.21 20.25
N ARG A 190 15.46 3.33 21.23
CA ARG A 190 16.04 2.00 21.03
C ARG A 190 14.99 1.03 20.54
N VAL A 191 15.27 0.37 19.43
CA VAL A 191 14.43 -0.66 18.82
C VAL A 191 15.23 -1.93 18.66
N VAL A 192 14.62 -3.05 19.06
CA VAL A 192 15.21 -4.38 18.81
C VAL A 192 14.69 -4.89 17.48
N ILE A 193 15.58 -4.98 16.50
CA ILE A 193 15.26 -5.49 15.16
C ILE A 193 16.06 -6.77 14.98
N ARG A 194 15.37 -7.92 14.95
CA ARG A 194 15.99 -9.25 14.73
C ARG A 194 17.11 -9.56 15.74
N GLY A 195 16.87 -9.25 17.01
CA GLY A 195 17.83 -9.50 18.09
C GLY A 195 18.96 -8.47 18.20
N GLY A 196 19.12 -7.58 17.21
CA GLY A 196 20.04 -6.44 17.32
C GLY A 196 19.36 -5.22 17.92
N GLU A 197 20.04 -4.53 18.83
CA GLU A 197 19.63 -3.21 19.31
C GLU A 197 20.08 -2.12 18.33
N TYR A 198 19.15 -1.29 17.89
CA TYR A 198 19.40 -0.13 17.04
C TYR A 198 18.80 1.11 17.69
N SER A 199 19.41 2.27 17.47
CA SER A 199 18.81 3.56 17.80
C SER A 199 18.19 4.17 16.54
N SER A 200 16.96 4.68 16.64
CA SER A 200 16.36 5.38 15.52
C SER A 200 17.08 6.69 15.25
N ASN A 201 17.39 6.97 13.98
CA ASN A 201 18.04 8.20 13.56
C ASN A 201 17.04 9.33 13.23
N VAL A 202 15.74 9.06 13.30
CA VAL A 202 14.65 9.96 12.95
C VAL A 202 13.56 9.96 14.02
N ASP A 203 12.75 11.01 14.05
CA ASP A 203 11.47 10.98 14.76
C ASP A 203 10.49 10.13 13.96
N MET A 204 9.66 9.36 14.66
CA MET A 204 8.62 8.54 14.05
C MET A 204 7.25 9.01 14.50
N PHE A 205 6.34 9.17 13.55
CA PHE A 205 4.98 9.66 13.79
C PHE A 205 3.96 8.60 13.42
N ILE A 206 2.78 8.71 14.02
CA ILE A 206 1.66 7.83 13.76
C ILE A 206 0.39 8.65 13.57
N LEU A 207 -0.28 8.38 12.45
CA LEU A 207 -1.62 8.85 12.15
C LEU A 207 -2.62 7.76 12.55
N ARG A 208 -3.72 8.13 13.23
CA ARG A 208 -4.77 7.18 13.65
C ARG A 208 -6.17 7.67 13.28
N ILE A 209 -6.93 6.79 12.64
CA ILE A 209 -8.39 6.88 12.48
C ILE A 209 -9.01 6.05 13.62
N SER A 210 -9.67 6.73 14.55
CA SER A 210 -10.11 6.12 15.83
C SER A 210 -11.61 6.06 16.03
N ARG A 211 -12.38 6.93 15.36
CA ARG A 211 -13.84 6.91 15.44
C ARG A 211 -14.32 5.70 14.66
N PHE A 212 -15.18 4.88 15.27
CA PHE A 212 -15.61 3.63 14.62
C PHE A 212 -16.36 3.88 13.31
N GLY A 213 -17.15 4.94 13.22
CA GLY A 213 -17.78 5.38 11.95
C GLY A 213 -16.76 5.67 10.85
N ASP A 214 -15.68 6.38 11.18
CA ASP A 214 -14.61 6.70 10.23
C ASP A 214 -13.79 5.46 9.84
N VAL A 215 -13.62 4.50 10.76
CA VAL A 215 -12.99 3.21 10.46
C VAL A 215 -13.82 2.40 9.47
N MET A 216 -15.15 2.37 9.63
CA MET A 216 -16.04 1.73 8.66
C MET A 216 -16.02 2.45 7.31
N ARG A 217 -15.97 3.80 7.32
CA ARG A 217 -15.83 4.60 6.11
C ARG A 217 -14.51 4.30 5.40
N PHE A 218 -13.41 4.24 6.13
CA PHE A 218 -12.11 3.85 5.61
C PHE A 218 -12.19 2.47 4.94
N ALA A 219 -12.74 1.47 5.61
CA ALA A 219 -12.86 0.12 5.06
C ALA A 219 -13.67 0.07 3.76
N LYS A 220 -14.71 0.91 3.65
CA LYS A 220 -15.58 0.98 2.48
C LYS A 220 -14.98 1.76 1.31
N GLU A 221 -14.45 2.96 1.58
CA GLU A 221 -14.06 3.93 0.55
C GLU A 221 -12.60 3.77 0.12
N ILE A 222 -11.71 3.36 1.04
CA ILE A 222 -10.27 3.22 0.80
C ILE A 222 -9.89 1.74 0.83
N GLY A 223 -10.06 1.08 1.98
CA GLY A 223 -9.73 -0.33 2.19
C GLY A 223 -8.22 -0.63 2.12
N PHE A 224 -7.85 -1.87 2.43
CA PHE A 224 -6.53 -2.41 2.14
C PHE A 224 -6.60 -3.33 0.92
N THR A 225 -5.58 -3.27 0.06
CA THR A 225 -5.37 -4.28 -0.98
C THR A 225 -4.73 -5.54 -0.40
N ALA A 226 -3.84 -5.39 0.59
CA ALA A 226 -3.21 -6.51 1.27
C ALA A 226 -4.25 -7.37 2.01
N GLY A 227 -4.51 -8.58 1.51
CA GLY A 227 -5.60 -9.44 1.98
C GLY A 227 -5.55 -9.73 3.48
N ARG A 228 -4.35 -9.88 4.05
CA ARG A 228 -4.16 -10.07 5.50
C ARG A 228 -4.60 -8.85 6.32
N LYS A 229 -4.29 -7.63 5.85
CA LYS A 229 -4.69 -6.38 6.54
C LYS A 229 -6.21 -6.20 6.42
N GLU A 230 -6.75 -6.42 5.24
CA GLU A 230 -8.17 -6.29 4.95
C GLU A 230 -9.02 -7.28 5.75
N ALA A 231 -8.68 -8.58 5.71
CA ALA A 231 -9.40 -9.62 6.45
C ALA A 231 -9.41 -9.35 7.96
N LYS A 232 -8.27 -8.89 8.50
CA LYS A 232 -8.16 -8.54 9.93
C LYS A 232 -9.02 -7.33 10.29
N LEU A 233 -9.07 -6.31 9.45
CA LEU A 233 -9.91 -5.13 9.67
C LEU A 233 -11.39 -5.52 9.61
N ARG A 234 -11.80 -6.21 8.55
CA ARG A 234 -13.18 -6.66 8.35
C ARG A 234 -13.68 -7.51 9.51
N ARG A 235 -12.89 -8.51 9.93
CA ARG A 235 -13.26 -9.36 11.07
C ARG A 235 -13.43 -8.57 12.36
N ALA A 236 -12.55 -7.59 12.62
CA ALA A 236 -12.68 -6.73 13.79
C ALA A 236 -13.92 -5.82 13.71
N ILE A 237 -14.27 -5.30 12.54
CA ILE A 237 -15.49 -4.50 12.33
C ILE A 237 -16.74 -5.35 12.58
N GLU A 238 -16.82 -6.55 12.02
CA GLU A 238 -17.93 -7.51 12.24
C GLU A 238 -18.13 -7.77 13.73
N LEU A 239 -17.07 -8.16 14.44
CA LEU A 239 -17.17 -8.43 15.88
C LEU A 239 -17.61 -7.22 16.69
N LYS A 240 -17.20 -6.01 16.26
CA LYS A 240 -17.54 -4.77 16.95
C LYS A 240 -19.01 -4.37 16.71
N LEU A 241 -19.58 -4.72 15.56
CA LEU A 241 -20.98 -4.45 15.21
C LEU A 241 -21.92 -5.45 15.90
N ASP A 242 -21.59 -6.73 15.82
CA ASP A 242 -22.56 -7.80 16.10
C ASP A 242 -22.58 -8.23 17.56
N TYR A 243 -21.53 -7.90 18.33
CA TYR A 243 -21.38 -8.41 19.69
C TYR A 243 -21.06 -7.32 20.72
N PRO A 244 -21.59 -7.44 21.96
CA PRO A 244 -21.10 -6.66 23.09
C PRO A 244 -19.60 -6.87 23.31
N ASN A 245 -18.91 -5.84 23.83
CA ASN A 245 -17.45 -5.83 24.00
C ASN A 245 -16.88 -7.13 24.60
N ARG A 246 -17.49 -7.68 25.65
CA ARG A 246 -17.00 -8.90 26.32
C ARG A 246 -17.01 -10.12 25.39
N LYS A 247 -18.06 -10.28 24.57
CA LYS A 247 -18.18 -11.40 23.63
C LYS A 247 -17.27 -11.20 22.42
N ALA A 248 -17.18 -9.98 21.88
CA ALA A 248 -16.24 -9.63 20.81
C ALA A 248 -14.78 -9.92 21.22
N VAL A 249 -14.39 -9.56 22.44
CA VAL A 249 -13.06 -9.85 23.00
C VAL A 249 -12.81 -11.36 23.08
N SER A 250 -13.78 -12.14 23.58
CA SER A 250 -13.67 -13.61 23.64
C SER A 250 -13.42 -14.21 22.25
N LEU A 251 -14.30 -13.90 21.29
CA LEU A 251 -14.21 -14.41 19.92
C LEU A 251 -12.90 -13.99 19.24
N TRP A 252 -12.46 -12.75 19.45
CA TRP A 252 -11.17 -12.29 18.94
C TRP A 252 -10.00 -13.10 19.50
N HIS A 253 -10.01 -13.44 20.79
CA HIS A 253 -8.95 -14.24 21.42
C HIS A 253 -9.01 -15.73 21.09
N GLU A 254 -10.14 -16.22 20.59
CA GLU A 254 -10.28 -17.57 20.01
C GLU A 254 -9.57 -17.65 18.64
N GLU A 255 -9.55 -16.55 17.88
CA GLU A 255 -8.96 -16.49 16.53
C GLU A 255 -7.52 -15.93 16.50
N TYR A 256 -7.23 -14.97 17.37
CA TYR A 256 -5.98 -14.23 17.42
C TYR A 256 -5.28 -14.37 18.77
N GLU A 257 -3.96 -14.28 18.73
CA GLU A 257 -3.11 -14.20 19.91
C GLU A 257 -2.27 -12.92 19.91
N LYS A 258 -1.98 -12.39 21.09
CA LYS A 258 -1.23 -11.14 21.24
C LYS A 258 0.26 -11.42 21.15
N GLY A 259 0.88 -11.04 20.03
CA GLY A 259 2.33 -11.05 19.84
C GLY A 259 3.00 -9.73 20.22
N SER A 260 4.32 -9.68 20.08
CA SER A 260 5.15 -8.48 20.36
C SER A 260 4.82 -7.27 19.48
N ARG A 261 4.29 -7.51 18.27
CA ARG A 261 3.90 -6.47 17.30
C ARG A 261 2.38 -6.34 17.13
N GLY A 262 1.61 -6.85 18.10
CA GLY A 262 0.15 -6.87 18.07
C GLY A 262 -0.44 -8.25 17.77
N TYR A 263 -1.74 -8.28 17.48
CA TYR A 263 -2.48 -9.54 17.27
C TYR A 263 -2.11 -10.25 15.97
N VAL A 264 -1.81 -11.54 16.05
CA VAL A 264 -1.55 -12.45 14.93
C VAL A 264 -2.55 -13.61 14.97
N ILE A 265 -2.87 -14.20 13.81
CA ILE A 265 -3.78 -15.35 13.74
C ILE A 265 -3.14 -16.52 14.48
N ARG A 266 -3.92 -17.25 15.29
CA ARG A 266 -3.42 -18.44 15.98
C ARG A 266 -3.04 -19.53 14.98
N ALA A 267 -1.82 -20.06 15.12
CA ALA A 267 -1.28 -21.10 14.23
C ALA A 267 -2.16 -22.36 14.15
N ASN A 268 -2.88 -22.71 15.23
CA ASN A 268 -3.72 -23.92 15.28
C ASN A 268 -4.98 -23.87 14.40
N LEU A 269 -5.35 -22.71 13.86
CA LEU A 269 -6.41 -22.55 12.87
C LEU A 269 -5.92 -22.73 11.42
N PHE A 270 -4.59 -22.79 11.23
CA PHE A 270 -3.93 -23.17 9.99
C PHE A 270 -3.22 -24.53 10.19
N LYS A 271 -3.98 -25.62 10.23
CA LYS A 271 -3.45 -26.90 9.76
C LYS A 271 -3.64 -26.91 8.24
N PRO A 272 -2.62 -26.62 7.41
CA PRO A 272 -2.67 -27.13 6.04
C PRO A 272 -2.85 -28.66 6.14
N PRO A 273 -3.65 -29.31 5.27
CA PRO A 273 -3.77 -30.74 5.30
C PRO A 273 -2.36 -31.33 5.20
N LEU A 274 -1.98 -32.09 6.23
CA LEU A 274 -0.74 -32.83 6.25
C LEU A 274 -0.92 -34.05 5.32
N ASN A 275 -0.94 -33.80 4.02
CA ASN A 275 -0.65 -34.71 2.91
C ASN A 275 -1.04 -34.06 1.58
N SER A 276 -0.05 -33.52 0.86
CA SER A 276 -0.09 -33.41 -0.61
C SER A 276 1.31 -33.57 -1.20
N GLN A 277 2.10 -34.47 -0.61
CA GLN A 277 3.05 -35.25 -1.41
C GLN A 277 2.41 -36.62 -1.63
N ARG A 278 2.16 -36.91 -2.90
CA ARG A 278 1.64 -38.13 -3.53
C ARG A 278 0.17 -38.09 -3.92
N GLU A 279 -0.04 -38.53 -5.17
CA GLU A 279 -1.28 -38.73 -5.92
C GLU A 279 -1.86 -37.41 -6.46
N GLY A 280 -1.99 -37.19 -7.77
CA GLY A 280 -2.44 -38.09 -8.84
C GLY A 280 -3.60 -37.35 -9.52
N ALA A 281 -3.63 -37.34 -10.85
CA ALA A 281 -4.54 -36.52 -11.66
C ALA A 281 -6.04 -36.67 -11.30
N ALA A 282 -6.78 -35.56 -11.20
CA ALA A 282 -8.16 -35.37 -11.70
C ALA A 282 -8.71 -34.00 -11.23
N GLY A 283 -9.48 -33.34 -12.09
CA GLY A 283 -9.94 -31.96 -11.93
C GLY A 283 -10.99 -31.71 -10.82
N GLY A 284 -11.12 -30.43 -10.47
CA GLY A 284 -12.18 -29.89 -9.64
C GLY A 284 -12.05 -28.37 -9.54
N SER A 285 -13.02 -27.62 -10.07
CA SER A 285 -13.03 -26.16 -10.11
C SER A 285 -13.34 -25.56 -8.74
N TRP A 286 -12.70 -24.43 -8.39
CA TRP A 286 -13.05 -23.63 -7.21
C TRP A 286 -14.19 -22.66 -7.54
N PRO A 287 -15.21 -22.49 -6.67
CA PRO A 287 -16.25 -21.49 -6.88
C PRO A 287 -15.73 -20.08 -6.54
N SER A 288 -16.04 -19.13 -7.42
CA SER A 288 -15.70 -17.71 -7.29
C SER A 288 -16.48 -17.03 -6.14
N PRO A 289 -15.86 -16.19 -5.30
CA PRO A 289 -16.59 -15.44 -4.27
C PRO A 289 -17.27 -14.19 -4.86
N GLY A 290 -18.45 -14.40 -5.44
CA GLY A 290 -19.41 -13.34 -5.76
C GLY A 290 -20.78 -13.76 -5.23
N GLY A 291 -21.12 -13.33 -4.02
CA GLY A 291 -22.38 -13.70 -3.38
C GLY A 291 -22.79 -12.66 -2.34
N VAL A 292 -23.63 -11.72 -2.78
CA VAL A 292 -24.35 -10.77 -1.93
C VAL A 292 -25.39 -11.53 -1.13
N TRP A 293 -25.36 -11.44 0.20
CA TRP A 293 -26.41 -12.00 1.06
C TRP A 293 -27.35 -10.88 1.52
N TYR A 294 -28.54 -10.84 0.93
CA TYR A 294 -29.68 -10.09 1.46
C TYR A 294 -30.22 -10.80 2.71
N GLY A 295 -30.47 -10.02 3.77
CA GLY A 295 -31.10 -10.49 5.00
C GLY A 295 -32.50 -11.04 4.75
N LYS A 296 -32.82 -12.16 5.40
CA LYS A 296 -34.20 -12.63 5.52
C LYS A 296 -34.93 -11.76 6.53
N ASP A 297 -35.87 -10.97 6.02
CA ASP A 297 -36.93 -10.33 6.79
C ASP A 297 -37.82 -11.43 7.41
N THR A 298 -37.86 -11.47 8.74
CA THR A 298 -38.89 -12.18 9.50
C THR A 298 -40.10 -11.26 9.64
N ARG A 299 -41.18 -11.56 8.94
CA ARG A 299 -42.54 -11.19 9.39
C ARG A 299 -43.52 -12.31 9.12
N GLU A 300 -44.03 -12.83 10.23
CA GLU A 300 -45.32 -13.48 10.37
C GLU A 300 -46.41 -12.67 9.65
N LYS A 301 -47.32 -13.36 8.96
CA LYS A 301 -48.76 -13.07 9.05
C LYS A 301 -49.56 -14.35 8.85
N GLU A 302 -50.53 -14.45 9.74
CA GLU A 302 -51.58 -15.45 9.90
C GLU A 302 -52.43 -15.62 8.64
N GLY A 303 -52.97 -16.83 8.51
CA GLY A 303 -53.91 -17.28 7.48
C GLY A 303 -54.05 -18.79 7.53
#